data_AF-A0A8T2UH02-F1
#
_entry.id   AF-A0A8T2UH02-F1
#
_cell.length_a   1.000
_cell.length_b   1.000
_cell.length_c   1.000
_cell.angle_alpha   90.00
_cell.angle_beta   90.00
_cell.angle_gamma   90.00
#
_symmetry.space_group_name_H-M   'P 1'
#
loop_
_entity.id
_entity.type
_entity.pdbx_description
1 polymer ?
#
loop_
_entity_poly.entity_id
_entity_poly.type
_entity_poly.pdbx_seq_one_letter_code
_entity_poly.pdbx_strand_id
1 'polypeptide(L)'
;MPLLYIHEERFNQPIFHANNFTGKVHPVIPEGEHRALFSPHSFKIIFKEGGCGTFVPLFTNLMKFIRQYSPQTNQPDSQQHVYSDPFPSAPPPAEEIVRQAYVDPNDPSKIYIQQPFDPSQSQLRRRTYVSRPEGQF
;
A
#
# COMPACT_ATOMS: atom_id res chain seq x y z
N MET A 1 -12.59 17.70 -14.96
CA MET A 1 -12.36 16.73 -13.86
C MET A 1 -11.40 17.37 -12.86
N PRO A 2 -11.85 17.66 -11.63
CA PRO A 2 -11.01 18.29 -10.60
C PRO A 2 -9.91 17.32 -10.12
N LEU A 3 -8.64 17.69 -10.33
CA LEU A 3 -7.49 16.83 -10.01
C LEU A 3 -7.40 16.47 -8.52
N LEU A 4 -7.79 17.41 -7.65
CA LEU A 4 -7.73 17.25 -6.20
C LEU A 4 -8.53 16.04 -5.69
N TYR A 5 -9.62 15.71 -6.38
CA TYR A 5 -10.55 14.65 -5.96
C TYR A 5 -10.32 13.32 -6.69
N ILE A 6 -9.24 13.21 -7.46
CA ILE A 6 -8.89 11.97 -8.16
C ILE A 6 -8.23 10.98 -7.21
N HIS A 7 -8.66 9.73 -7.28
CA HIS A 7 -8.08 8.61 -6.55
C HIS A 7 -8.19 7.31 -7.35
N GLU A 8 -7.50 6.28 -6.88
CA GLU A 8 -7.46 4.96 -7.53
C GLU A 8 -7.01 5.02 -8.99
N GLU A 9 -6.11 5.96 -9.30
CA GLU A 9 -5.53 6.08 -10.63
C GLU A 9 -4.66 4.87 -11.00
N ARG A 10 -4.85 4.36 -12.22
CA ARG A 10 -4.15 3.18 -12.73
C ARG A 10 -3.87 3.32 -14.22
N PHE A 11 -2.63 3.05 -14.60
CA PHE A 11 -2.25 2.89 -15.99
C PHE A 11 -2.37 1.43 -16.42
N ASN A 12 -3.01 1.18 -17.55
CA ASN A 12 -3.25 -0.14 -18.11
C ASN A 12 -2.61 -0.22 -19.50
N GLN A 13 -1.74 -1.21 -19.71
CA GLN A 13 -1.04 -1.47 -20.97
C GLN A 13 -1.48 -2.81 -21.58
N PRO A 14 -2.68 -2.89 -22.17
CA PRO A 14 -3.06 -4.04 -22.97
C PRO A 14 -2.30 -4.06 -24.31
N ILE A 15 -2.37 -5.20 -25.00
CA ILE A 15 -1.77 -5.41 -26.33
C ILE A 15 -2.28 -4.40 -27.38
N PHE A 16 -1.53 -4.23 -28.47
CA PHE A 16 -1.87 -3.39 -29.64
C PHE A 16 -2.10 -1.90 -29.36
N HIS A 17 -1.21 -1.26 -28.61
CA HIS A 17 -1.26 0.19 -28.34
C HIS A 17 -2.57 0.69 -27.69
N ALA A 18 -3.41 -0.20 -27.16
CA ALA A 18 -4.67 0.16 -26.49
C ALA A 18 -4.47 0.65 -25.04
N ASN A 19 -3.37 1.40 -24.83
CA ASN A 19 -3.02 1.96 -23.53
C ASN A 19 -4.16 2.84 -23.02
N ASN A 20 -4.47 2.73 -21.74
CA ASN A 20 -5.46 3.58 -21.11
C ASN A 20 -5.08 3.91 -19.67
N PHE A 21 -5.57 5.04 -19.20
CA PHE A 21 -5.43 5.49 -17.83
C PHE A 21 -6.82 5.59 -17.21
N THR A 22 -7.04 4.86 -16.13
CA THR A 22 -8.32 4.83 -15.41
C THR A 22 -8.18 5.46 -14.04
N GLY A 23 -9.27 5.96 -13.49
CA GLY A 23 -9.31 6.39 -12.09
C GLY A 23 -10.74 6.72 -11.67
N LYS A 24 -10.88 7.12 -10.41
CA LYS A 24 -12.13 7.62 -9.85
C LYS A 24 -11.97 9.09 -9.45
N VAL A 25 -13.08 9.82 -9.48
CA VAL A 25 -13.14 11.21 -9.03
C VAL A 25 -14.38 11.43 -8.18
N HIS A 26 -14.21 11.96 -6.97
CA HIS A 26 -15.35 12.41 -6.18
C HIS A 26 -15.93 13.70 -6.79
N PRO A 27 -17.27 13.82 -6.85
CA PRO A 27 -17.90 15.06 -7.27
C PRO A 27 -17.64 16.17 -6.24
N VAL A 28 -17.70 17.42 -6.72
CA VAL A 28 -17.70 18.58 -5.83
C VAL A 28 -19.09 18.68 -5.21
N ILE A 29 -19.15 18.59 -3.88
CA ILE A 29 -20.41 18.57 -3.14
C ILE A 29 -20.82 20.03 -2.85
N PRO A 30 -22.09 20.41 -3.12
CA PRO A 30 -22.62 21.70 -2.71
C PRO A 30 -22.56 21.90 -1.19
N GLU A 31 -22.43 23.14 -0.73
CA GLU A 31 -22.44 23.44 0.71
C GLU A 31 -23.75 22.97 1.36
N GLY A 32 -23.64 22.26 2.48
CA GLY A 32 -24.79 21.74 3.25
C GLY A 32 -25.23 20.32 2.90
N GLU A 33 -24.66 19.69 1.87
CA GLU A 33 -24.97 18.29 1.53
C GLU A 33 -23.93 17.28 2.06
N HIS A 34 -24.39 16.06 2.36
CA HIS A 34 -23.54 15.02 2.95
C HIS A 34 -22.79 14.22 1.87
N ARG A 35 -21.46 14.08 2.02
CA ARG A 35 -20.57 13.39 1.06
C ARG A 35 -20.99 11.96 0.73
N ALA A 36 -21.54 11.23 1.71
CA ALA A 36 -21.99 9.85 1.53
C ALA A 36 -23.14 9.68 0.52
N LEU A 37 -23.86 10.76 0.17
CA LEU A 37 -24.93 10.72 -0.83
C LEU A 37 -24.39 10.60 -2.27
N PHE A 38 -23.10 10.90 -2.46
CA PHE A 38 -22.48 11.01 -3.78
C PHE A 38 -21.44 9.92 -4.02
N SER A 39 -21.70 9.10 -5.04
CA SER A 39 -20.74 8.07 -5.47
C SER A 39 -19.59 8.68 -6.28
N PRO A 40 -18.36 8.14 -6.14
CA PRO A 40 -17.26 8.47 -7.05
C PRO A 40 -17.60 8.12 -8.51
N HIS A 41 -17.18 8.99 -9.43
CA HIS A 41 -17.33 8.75 -10.86
C HIS A 41 -16.07 8.11 -11.42
N SER A 42 -16.21 7.06 -12.22
CA SER A 42 -15.08 6.43 -12.91
C SER A 42 -14.78 7.17 -14.22
N PHE A 43 -13.50 7.39 -14.51
CA PHE A 43 -13.04 7.94 -15.79
C PHE A 43 -12.01 7.01 -16.46
N LYS A 44 -11.91 7.14 -17.78
CA LYS A 44 -10.93 6.42 -18.60
C LYS A 44 -10.42 7.34 -19.72
N ILE A 45 -9.11 7.50 -19.79
CA ILE A 45 -8.39 8.18 -20.87
C ILE A 45 -7.77 7.10 -21.75
N ILE A 46 -7.98 7.18 -23.07
CA ILE A 46 -7.48 6.18 -24.03
C ILE A 46 -6.43 6.83 -24.92
N PHE A 47 -5.26 6.21 -25.03
CA PHE A 47 -4.14 6.68 -25.85
C PHE A 47 -4.14 5.98 -27.21
N LYS A 48 -4.90 6.51 -28.17
CA LYS A 48 -5.05 5.90 -29.50
C LYS A 48 -3.77 5.99 -30.35
N GLU A 49 -3.05 7.10 -30.23
CA GLU A 49 -1.89 7.44 -31.07
C GLU A 49 -0.60 7.60 -30.25
N GLY A 50 -0.51 6.90 -29.12
CA GLY A 50 0.63 7.02 -28.19
C GLY A 50 0.51 8.18 -27.21
N GLY A 51 1.65 8.76 -26.80
CA GLY A 51 1.71 9.87 -25.83
C GLY A 51 1.62 9.47 -24.35
N CYS A 52 1.29 8.21 -24.05
CA CYS A 52 1.23 7.71 -22.67
C CYS A 52 2.57 7.81 -21.93
N GLY A 53 3.70 7.66 -22.63
CA GLY A 53 5.04 7.78 -22.05
C GLY A 53 5.36 9.18 -21.52
N THR A 54 4.71 10.22 -22.06
CA THR A 54 4.84 11.59 -21.59
C THR A 54 3.76 11.92 -20.56
N PHE A 55 2.52 11.51 -20.84
CA PHE A 55 1.37 11.82 -19.99
C PHE A 55 1.49 11.20 -18.60
N VAL A 56 1.80 9.90 -18.50
CA VAL A 56 1.81 9.18 -17.24
C VAL A 56 2.80 9.78 -16.22
N PRO A 57 4.08 10.03 -16.55
CA PRO A 57 5.00 10.67 -15.61
C PRO A 57 4.58 12.10 -15.25
N LEU A 58 4.08 12.90 -16.20
CA LEU A 58 3.59 14.25 -15.91
C LEU A 58 2.39 14.23 -14.96
N PHE A 59 1.39 13.40 -15.24
CA PHE A 59 0.20 13.28 -14.42
C PHE A 59 0.53 12.81 -13.01
N THR A 60 1.35 11.76 -12.89
CA THR A 60 1.74 11.21 -11.58
C THR A 60 2.56 12.20 -10.75
N ASN A 61 3.46 12.98 -11.37
CA ASN A 61 4.20 14.03 -10.69
C ASN A 61 3.30 15.17 -10.23
N LEU A 62 2.35 15.59 -11.07
CA LEU A 62 1.37 16.61 -10.70
C LEU A 62 0.47 16.14 -9.54
N MET A 63 0.00 14.90 -9.57
CA MET A 63 -0.79 14.33 -8.49
C MET A 63 -0.01 14.26 -7.18
N LYS A 64 1.27 13.88 -7.21
CA LYS A 64 2.14 13.92 -6.03
C LYS A 64 2.24 15.33 -5.46
N PHE A 65 2.45 16.33 -6.31
CA PHE A 65 2.50 17.73 -5.90
C PHE A 65 1.17 18.16 -5.25
N ILE A 66 0.03 17.95 -5.90
CA ILE A 66 -1.28 18.35 -5.37
C ILE A 66 -1.56 17.67 -4.02
N ARG A 67 -1.24 16.38 -3.86
CA ARG A 67 -1.45 15.64 -2.61
C ARG A 67 -0.53 16.11 -1.48
N GLN A 68 0.69 16.56 -1.78
CA GLN A 68 1.61 17.11 -0.78
C GLN A 68 1.15 18.48 -0.25
N TYR A 69 0.62 19.33 -1.14
CA TYR A 69 0.20 20.69 -0.77
C TYR A 69 -1.25 20.77 -0.27
N SER A 70 -2.06 19.71 -0.44
CA SER A 70 -3.41 19.61 0.11
C SER A 70 -3.51 18.50 1.16
N PRO A 71 -2.98 18.71 2.39
CA PRO A 71 -3.01 17.70 3.46
C PRO A 71 -4.42 17.34 3.95
N GLN A 72 -5.46 18.09 3.57
CA GLN A 72 -6.81 17.97 4.14
C GLN A 72 -7.82 17.12 3.35
N THR A 73 -7.50 16.63 2.14
CA THR A 73 -8.55 16.08 1.25
C THR A 73 -8.62 14.55 1.21
N ASN A 74 -7.68 13.82 1.82
CA ASN A 74 -7.68 12.36 1.88
C ASN A 74 -8.16 11.82 3.23
N GLN A 75 -9.32 12.29 3.72
CA GLN A 75 -10.16 11.45 4.55
C GLN A 75 -11.31 10.94 3.68
N PRO A 76 -11.27 9.68 3.21
CA PRO A 76 -12.52 8.96 3.09
C PRO A 76 -13.09 8.87 4.51
N ASP A 77 -14.37 9.19 4.69
CA ASP A 77 -15.15 8.87 5.88
C ASP A 77 -15.17 7.34 6.06
N SER A 78 -14.05 6.81 6.52
CA SER A 78 -13.99 5.54 7.22
C SER A 78 -14.55 5.89 8.57
N GLN A 79 -15.84 5.62 8.71
CA GLN A 79 -16.60 5.60 9.95
C GLN A 79 -15.69 5.63 11.19
N GLN A 80 -15.88 6.66 12.01
CA GLN A 80 -15.60 6.60 13.44
C GLN A 80 -16.45 5.48 14.06
N HIS A 81 -16.06 4.23 13.83
CA HIS A 81 -16.22 3.22 14.87
C HIS A 81 -14.95 3.32 15.70
N VAL A 82 -15.10 3.91 16.88
CA VAL A 82 -14.17 3.78 17.99
C VAL A 82 -14.07 2.30 18.33
N TYR A 83 -13.24 1.58 17.59
CA TYR A 83 -12.57 0.40 18.13
C TYR A 83 -11.25 0.90 18.69
N SER A 84 -11.24 1.06 20.01
CA SER A 84 -10.03 1.17 20.80
C SER A 84 -9.21 -0.10 20.58
N ASP A 85 -8.27 -0.07 19.65
CA ASP A 85 -7.25 -1.11 19.49
C ASP A 85 -6.15 -0.88 20.54
N PRO A 86 -5.72 -1.88 21.36
CA PRO A 86 -4.87 -1.67 22.53
C PRO A 86 -3.38 -1.48 22.22
N PHE A 87 -2.98 -1.32 20.95
CA PHE A 87 -1.58 -1.34 20.56
C PHE A 87 -0.98 0.07 20.50
N PRO A 88 0.10 0.35 21.27
CA PRO A 88 0.71 1.66 21.31
C PRO A 88 1.29 2.07 19.96
N SER A 89 0.93 3.30 19.58
CA SER A 89 1.37 4.00 18.37
C SER A 89 2.79 4.52 18.56
N ALA A 90 3.77 3.85 17.97
CA ALA A 90 5.05 4.45 17.62
C ALA A 90 5.70 3.64 16.48
N PRO A 91 6.00 4.24 15.32
CA PRO A 91 6.96 3.61 14.41
C PRO A 91 8.32 3.55 15.14
N PRO A 92 8.99 2.39 15.22
CA PRO A 92 10.31 2.33 15.83
C PRO A 92 11.28 3.22 15.05
N PRO A 93 12.21 3.91 15.73
CA PRO A 93 13.19 4.77 15.07
C PRO A 93 13.98 3.94 14.05
N ALA A 94 14.12 4.46 12.83
CA ALA A 94 14.67 3.74 11.67
C ALA A 94 16.06 3.13 11.93
N GLU A 95 16.80 3.63 12.91
CA GLU A 95 18.13 3.14 13.33
C GLU A 95 18.11 1.72 13.91
N GLU A 96 16.97 1.25 14.44
CA GLU A 96 16.84 -0.11 15.01
C GLU A 96 16.56 -1.17 13.93
N ILE A 97 15.85 -0.80 12.86
CA ILE A 97 15.55 -1.67 11.72
C ILE A 97 16.83 -2.05 10.95
N VAL A 98 17.80 -1.12 10.87
CA VAL A 98 19.08 -1.35 10.17
C VAL A 98 19.97 -2.36 10.91
N ARG A 99 19.81 -2.52 12.24
CA ARG A 99 20.62 -3.44 13.05
C ARG A 99 20.11 -4.88 13.08
N GLN A 100 18.90 -5.13 12.59
CA GLN A 100 18.29 -6.47 12.58
C GLN A 100 18.44 -7.20 11.24
N ALA A 101 18.94 -6.53 10.21
CA ALA A 101 19.31 -7.13 8.95
C ALA A 101 20.81 -7.41 8.94
N TYR A 102 21.19 -8.69 9.01
CA TYR A 102 22.57 -9.10 8.75
C TYR A 102 22.74 -9.30 7.26
N VAL A 103 23.70 -8.59 6.67
CA VAL A 103 24.14 -8.76 5.27
C VAL A 103 25.41 -9.60 5.28
N ASP A 104 25.39 -10.73 4.57
CA ASP A 104 26.57 -11.58 4.38
C ASP A 104 27.56 -10.88 3.44
N PRO A 105 28.82 -10.60 3.87
CA PRO A 105 29.80 -9.93 3.03
C PRO A 105 30.17 -10.69 1.74
N ASN A 106 29.96 -12.01 1.68
CA ASN A 106 30.26 -12.83 0.50
C ASN A 106 29.12 -12.91 -0.52
N ASP A 107 27.91 -12.46 -0.17
CA ASP A 107 26.76 -12.44 -1.09
C ASP A 107 25.82 -11.25 -0.78
N PRO A 108 26.10 -10.03 -1.30
CA PRO A 108 25.32 -8.83 -1.02
C PRO A 108 23.89 -8.86 -1.62
N SER A 109 23.49 -9.95 -2.28
CA SER A 109 22.18 -10.08 -2.90
C SER A 109 21.09 -10.64 -1.98
N LYS A 110 21.44 -11.13 -0.79
CA LYS A 110 20.49 -11.73 0.16
C LYS A 110 20.43 -10.95 1.48
N ILE A 111 19.23 -10.52 1.84
CA ILE A 111 18.95 -9.84 3.11
C ILE A 111 18.16 -10.80 4.00
N TYR A 112 18.68 -11.11 5.18
CA TYR A 112 18.01 -11.94 6.18
C TYR A 112 17.38 -11.05 7.25
N ILE A 113 16.07 -11.22 7.47
CA ILE A 113 15.30 -10.45 8.46
C ILE A 113 14.83 -11.42 9.55
N GLN A 114 15.10 -11.09 10.81
CA GLN A 114 14.50 -11.82 11.93
C GLN A 114 13.01 -11.42 12.05
N GLN A 115 12.12 -12.41 11.95
CA GLN A 115 10.71 -12.17 12.28
C GLN A 115 10.56 -11.97 13.80
N PRO A 116 9.73 -11.00 14.24
CA PRO A 116 9.46 -10.81 15.66
C PRO A 116 8.78 -12.06 16.22
N PHE A 117 9.33 -12.57 17.33
CA PHE A 117 8.76 -13.70 18.05
C PHE A 117 7.59 -13.19 18.88
N ASP A 118 6.39 -13.67 18.60
CA ASP A 118 5.20 -13.40 19.40
C ASP A 118 5.16 -14.40 20.58
N PRO A 119 5.41 -13.96 21.84
CA PRO A 119 5.44 -14.86 22.99
C PRO A 119 4.07 -15.48 23.32
N SER A 120 2.98 -15.06 22.65
CA SER A 120 1.65 -15.65 22.80
C SER A 120 1.42 -16.91 21.94
N GLN A 121 2.26 -17.16 20.93
CA GLN A 121 2.13 -18.31 20.01
C GLN A 121 3.00 -19.52 20.44
N SER A 122 3.79 -19.39 21.50
CA SER A 122 4.79 -20.39 21.94
C SER A 122 4.26 -21.44 22.93
N GLN A 123 3.01 -21.89 22.78
CA GLN A 123 2.48 -23.05 23.54
C GLN A 123 2.07 -24.24 22.65
N LEU A 124 2.00 -24.07 21.32
CA LEU A 124 1.39 -25.08 20.44
C LEU A 124 2.34 -25.83 19.48
N ARG A 125 3.66 -25.74 19.67
CA ARG A 125 4.61 -26.54 18.86
C ARG A 125 5.78 -27.13 19.65
N ARG A 126 5.50 -27.83 20.75
CA ARG A 126 6.43 -28.87 21.23
C ARG A 126 6.17 -30.15 20.43
N ARG A 127 6.64 -30.20 19.18
CA ARG A 127 6.80 -31.47 18.44
C ARG A 127 8.06 -32.14 19.01
N THR A 128 7.88 -32.98 20.01
CA THR A 128 8.91 -33.92 20.46
C THR A 128 9.15 -34.94 19.33
N TYR A 129 10.29 -34.83 18.67
CA TYR A 129 10.83 -35.97 17.92
C TYR A 129 11.36 -36.97 18.94
N VAL A 130 10.60 -38.03 19.18
CA VAL A 130 11.13 -39.22 19.85
C VAL A 130 12.07 -39.88 18.84
N SER A 131 13.38 -39.73 19.06
CA SER A 131 14.39 -40.52 18.37
C SER A 131 14.24 -41.98 18.79
N ARG A 132 13.87 -42.85 17.85
CA ARG A 132 13.89 -44.30 18.01
C ARG A 132 15.35 -44.77 18.04
N PRO A 133 15.85 -45.44 19.09
CA PRO A 133 17.14 -46.10 19.02
C PRO A 133 16.99 -47.41 18.23
N GLU A 134 17.67 -47.50 17.09
CA GLU A 134 18.00 -48.77 16.45
C GLU A 134 19.41 -49.19 16.89
N GLY A 135 19.57 -50.44 17.35
CA GLY A 135 20.85 -51.17 17.31
C GLY A 135 21.48 -51.59 18.65
N GLN A 136 21.06 -52.74 19.17
CA GLN A 136 21.86 -53.77 19.87
C GLN A 136 21.13 -55.10 19.55
N PHE A 137 21.67 -56.15 18.92
CA PHE A 137 22.99 -56.80 18.97
C PHE A 137 23.38 -57.36 17.59
#